data_AF-A0A5B8BWW5-F1
#
_entry.id   AF-A0A5B8BWW5-F1
#
_cell.length_a   1.000
_cell.length_b   1.000
_cell.length_c   1.000
_cell.angle_alpha   90.00
_cell.angle_beta   90.00
_cell.angle_gamma   90.00
#
_symmetry.space_group_name_H-M   'P 1'
#
loop_
_entity.id
_entity.type
_entity.pdbx_description
1 polymer ?
#
loop_
_entity_poly.entity_id
_entity_poly.type
_entity_poly.pdbx_seq_one_letter_code
_entity_poly.pdbx_strand_id
1 'polypeptide(L)'
;MSHRWHEVHANLLTQIARPTFHLQFRALTRVEPALAGFSDAGGVLGFLHGPEADPEARNRLLTALVRQAQAHETSLQAATTLLLLALWPGLDAIRSRLLRYYRRNPDLLAGELTGRLTEQVLNVDLGRVSRIAATVLRNVERDLKRALMRERDRCEDPLEPEQHAETGADALPSGLRRRLRILIGPDADLVIAVTLFGFSQKEAANALELSHEAARKRYQRAMGRLVKIAAEIEQ
;
A
#
# COMPACT_ATOMS: atom_id res chain seq x y z
N MET A 1 6.94 0.95 -19.34
CA MET A 1 7.02 0.35 -17.99
C MET A 1 8.30 0.87 -17.34
N SER A 2 8.27 1.38 -16.10
CA SER A 2 9.49 1.87 -15.45
C SER A 2 10.33 0.67 -15.00
N HIS A 3 11.49 0.48 -15.63
CA HIS A 3 12.44 -0.59 -15.30
C HIS A 3 12.95 -0.44 -13.85
N ARG A 4 13.18 0.80 -13.42
CA ARG A 4 13.66 1.13 -12.07
C ARG A 4 12.74 0.65 -10.95
N TRP A 5 11.41 0.70 -11.13
CA TRP A 5 10.48 0.24 -10.09
C TRP A 5 10.64 -1.27 -9.79
N HIS A 6 10.72 -2.07 -10.85
CA HIS A 6 10.87 -3.52 -10.73
C HIS A 6 12.28 -3.88 -10.27
N GLU A 7 13.29 -3.11 -10.68
CA GLU A 7 14.67 -3.25 -10.17
C GLU A 7 14.76 -3.00 -8.66
N VAL A 8 14.05 -1.98 -8.13
CA VAL A 8 13.99 -1.76 -6.68
C VAL A 8 13.41 -2.98 -5.97
N HIS A 9 12.29 -3.53 -6.47
CA HIS A 9 11.70 -4.75 -5.90
C HIS A 9 12.67 -5.93 -5.94
N ALA A 10 13.27 -6.18 -7.11
CA ALA A 10 14.18 -7.29 -7.33
C ALA A 10 15.43 -7.16 -6.46
N ASN A 11 15.93 -5.94 -6.26
CA ASN A 11 17.05 -5.66 -5.37
C ASN A 11 16.70 -5.96 -3.90
N LEU A 12 15.50 -5.57 -3.44
CA LEU A 12 15.03 -5.89 -2.09
C LEU A 12 14.87 -7.42 -1.90
N LEU A 13 14.29 -8.12 -2.88
CA LEU A 13 14.19 -9.57 -2.87
C LEU A 13 15.56 -10.25 -2.87
N THR A 14 16.51 -9.72 -3.65
CA THR A 14 17.89 -10.20 -3.67
C THR A 14 18.58 -9.94 -2.33
N GLN A 15 18.28 -8.82 -1.65
CA GLN A 15 18.84 -8.50 -0.34
C GLN A 15 18.39 -9.49 0.73
N ILE A 16 17.10 -9.86 0.78
CA ILE A 16 16.60 -10.80 1.79
C ILE A 16 17.17 -12.22 1.65
N ALA A 17 17.66 -12.57 0.45
CA ALA A 17 18.32 -13.85 0.18
C ALA A 17 19.81 -13.88 0.58
N ARG A 18 20.39 -12.76 1.06
CA ARG A 18 21.82 -12.70 1.40
C ARG A 18 22.09 -13.30 2.79
N PRO A 19 23.23 -13.99 3.00
CA PRO A 19 23.64 -14.49 4.31
C PRO A 19 23.70 -13.41 5.40
N THR A 20 24.16 -12.21 5.05
CA THR A 20 24.21 -11.06 5.96
C THR A 20 22.83 -10.65 6.43
N PHE A 21 21.84 -10.68 5.53
CA PHE A 21 20.46 -10.41 5.87
C PHE A 21 19.90 -11.47 6.81
N HIS A 22 20.18 -12.76 6.56
CA HIS A 22 19.75 -13.83 7.48
C HIS A 22 20.30 -13.66 8.90
N LEU A 23 21.55 -13.16 9.05
CA LEU A 23 22.11 -12.83 10.36
C LEU A 23 21.39 -11.65 11.01
N GLN A 24 21.13 -10.58 10.27
CA GLN A 24 20.37 -9.42 10.76
C GLN A 24 18.93 -9.81 11.15
N PHE A 25 18.29 -10.68 10.36
CA PHE A 25 16.97 -11.23 10.66
C PHE A 25 16.98 -12.07 11.94
N ARG A 26 17.99 -12.93 12.13
CA ARG A 26 18.14 -13.69 13.39
C ARG A 26 18.41 -12.80 14.60
N ALA A 27 19.10 -11.67 14.42
CA ALA A 27 19.24 -10.68 15.49
C ALA A 27 17.88 -10.04 15.80
N LEU A 28 17.12 -9.67 14.76
CA LEU A 28 15.77 -9.12 14.86
C LEU A 28 14.79 -10.07 15.57
N THR A 29 14.79 -11.38 15.27
CA THR A 29 13.89 -12.35 15.93
C THR A 29 14.21 -12.56 17.42
N ARG A 30 15.44 -12.28 17.86
CA ARG A 30 15.83 -12.37 19.28
C ARG A 30 15.31 -11.21 20.10
N VAL A 31 15.19 -10.02 19.50
CA VAL A 31 14.76 -8.79 20.19
C VAL A 31 13.27 -8.53 20.05
N GLU A 32 12.62 -9.08 19.03
CA GLU A 32 11.21 -8.82 18.74
C GLU A 32 10.36 -10.09 18.82
N PRO A 33 9.59 -10.29 19.92
CA PRO A 33 8.78 -11.49 20.14
C PRO A 33 7.76 -11.77 19.04
N ALA A 34 7.24 -10.71 18.38
CA ALA A 34 6.30 -10.86 17.26
C ALA A 34 6.89 -11.64 16.07
N LEU A 35 8.23 -11.71 15.98
CA LEU A 35 8.96 -12.39 14.90
C LEU A 35 9.49 -13.78 15.30
N ALA A 36 9.36 -14.18 16.57
CA ALA A 36 9.97 -15.41 17.09
C ALA A 36 9.45 -16.70 16.42
N GLY A 37 8.23 -16.67 15.87
CA GLY A 37 7.62 -17.82 15.18
C GLY A 37 8.06 -18.02 13.73
N PHE A 38 8.88 -17.14 13.17
CA PHE A 38 9.28 -17.20 11.75
C PHE A 38 10.72 -17.69 11.58
N SER A 39 10.92 -18.67 10.69
CA SER A 39 12.24 -19.22 10.37
C SER A 39 13.11 -18.26 9.55
N ASP A 40 12.47 -17.46 8.69
CA ASP A 40 13.11 -16.59 7.71
C ASP A 40 12.17 -15.44 7.28
N ALA A 41 12.72 -14.52 6.49
CA ALA A 41 11.98 -13.39 5.93
C ALA A 41 10.86 -13.80 4.95
N GLY A 42 11.01 -14.92 4.25
CA GLY A 42 9.98 -15.42 3.34
C GLY A 42 8.72 -15.81 4.09
N GLY A 43 8.85 -16.48 5.24
CA GLY A 43 7.73 -16.80 6.12
C GLY A 43 7.00 -15.56 6.65
N VAL A 44 7.74 -14.51 7.00
CA VAL A 44 7.18 -13.22 7.43
C VAL A 44 6.36 -12.59 6.31
N LEU A 45 6.92 -12.51 5.10
CA LEU A 45 6.24 -11.91 3.95
C LEU A 45 5.03 -12.75 3.50
N GLY A 46 5.16 -14.07 3.49
CA GLY A 46 4.06 -14.99 3.21
C GLY A 46 2.90 -14.80 4.18
N PHE A 47 3.17 -14.59 5.47
CA PHE A 47 2.14 -14.27 6.45
C PHE A 47 1.51 -12.89 6.24
N LEU A 48 2.31 -11.86 5.96
CA LEU A 48 1.83 -10.49 5.76
C LEU A 48 0.97 -10.34 4.49
N HIS A 49 1.32 -11.06 3.42
CA HIS A 49 0.62 -11.05 2.14
C HIS A 49 -0.46 -12.12 2.02
N GLY A 50 -0.46 -13.13 2.90
CA GLY A 50 -1.40 -14.25 2.86
C GLY A 50 -2.85 -13.80 3.05
N PRO A 51 -3.85 -14.44 2.41
CA PRO A 51 -5.25 -14.02 2.50
C PRO A 51 -5.88 -14.35 3.86
N GLU A 52 -5.41 -15.39 4.55
CA GLU A 52 -6.03 -15.94 5.78
C GLU A 52 -5.51 -15.32 7.08
N ALA A 53 -4.45 -14.51 7.04
CA ALA A 53 -3.85 -13.96 8.25
C ALA A 53 -4.77 -12.94 8.92
N ASP A 54 -4.95 -13.06 10.24
CA ASP A 54 -5.68 -12.10 11.08
C ASP A 54 -5.17 -10.66 10.86
N PRO A 55 -6.03 -9.70 10.49
CA PRO A 55 -5.64 -8.30 10.30
C PRO A 55 -4.96 -7.67 11.52
N GLU A 56 -5.35 -8.04 12.73
CA GLU A 56 -4.71 -7.53 13.95
C GLU A 56 -3.32 -8.13 14.14
N ALA A 57 -3.13 -9.42 13.87
CA ALA A 57 -1.82 -10.05 13.89
C ALA A 57 -0.86 -9.45 12.85
N ARG A 58 -1.33 -9.16 11.62
CA ARG A 58 -0.52 -8.44 10.62
C ARG A 58 -0.13 -7.06 11.10
N ASN A 59 -1.08 -6.33 11.67
CA ASN A 59 -0.83 -4.98 12.15
C ASN A 59 0.14 -4.96 13.35
N ARG A 60 0.06 -5.92 14.27
CA ARG A 60 1.05 -6.11 15.34
C ARG A 60 2.44 -6.36 14.77
N LEU A 61 2.55 -7.23 13.76
CA LEU A 61 3.82 -7.54 13.11
C LEU A 61 4.41 -6.34 12.38
N LEU A 62 3.59 -5.57 11.67
CA LEU A 62 4.02 -4.32 11.03
C LEU A 62 4.45 -3.26 12.07
N THR A 63 3.73 -3.15 13.18
CA THR A 63 4.08 -2.25 14.30
C THR A 63 5.43 -2.61 14.88
N ALA A 64 5.67 -3.91 15.12
CA ALA A 64 6.94 -4.44 15.59
C ALA A 64 8.09 -4.11 14.60
N LEU A 65 7.87 -4.32 13.30
CA LEU A 65 8.86 -3.99 12.29
C LEU A 65 9.15 -2.48 12.23
N VAL A 66 8.14 -1.61 12.33
CA VAL A 66 8.35 -0.15 12.37
C VAL A 66 9.16 0.26 13.59
N ARG A 67 8.85 -0.29 14.76
CA ARG A 67 9.61 -0.02 15.99
C ARG A 67 11.09 -0.36 15.81
N GLN A 68 11.38 -1.51 15.21
CA GLN A 68 12.75 -1.97 14.96
C GLN A 68 13.44 -1.17 13.85
N ALA A 69 12.71 -0.70 12.84
CA ALA A 69 13.23 0.19 11.81
C ALA A 69 13.55 1.60 12.34
N GLN A 70 12.88 2.03 13.42
CA GLN A 70 13.13 3.30 14.11
C GLN A 70 14.23 3.19 15.19
N ALA A 71 14.65 1.98 15.57
CA ALA A 71 15.71 1.76 16.55
C ALA A 71 17.10 1.94 15.94
N HIS A 72 18.05 2.49 16.69
CA HIS A 72 19.45 2.67 16.27
C HIS A 72 20.30 1.39 16.44
N GLU A 73 19.80 0.25 15.95
CA GLU A 73 20.38 -1.07 16.18
C GLU A 73 20.74 -1.83 14.89
N THR A 74 21.50 -2.92 15.04
CA THR A 74 21.95 -3.81 13.96
C THR A 74 20.80 -4.43 13.15
N SER A 75 19.58 -4.46 13.71
CA SER A 75 18.37 -5.01 13.09
C SER A 75 17.62 -4.03 12.19
N LEU A 76 17.99 -2.74 12.17
CA LEU A 76 17.31 -1.67 11.41
C LEU A 76 17.16 -2.06 9.94
N GLN A 77 18.24 -2.47 9.29
CA GLN A 77 18.23 -2.78 7.86
C GLN A 77 17.28 -3.94 7.53
N ALA A 78 17.23 -4.98 8.37
CA ALA A 78 16.32 -6.10 8.18
C ALA A 78 14.86 -5.68 8.34
N ALA A 79 14.57 -4.90 9.39
CA ALA A 79 13.23 -4.38 9.64
C ALA A 79 12.74 -3.45 8.53
N THR A 80 13.56 -2.50 8.08
CA THR A 80 13.25 -1.60 6.98
C THR A 80 13.00 -2.37 5.69
N THR A 81 13.86 -3.32 5.33
CA THR A 81 13.70 -4.11 4.09
C THR A 81 12.40 -4.92 4.10
N LEU A 82 12.08 -5.56 5.24
CA LEU A 82 10.83 -6.29 5.42
C LEU A 82 9.60 -5.39 5.32
N LEU A 83 9.64 -4.17 5.88
CA LEU A 83 8.55 -3.20 5.74
C LEU A 83 8.34 -2.78 4.29
N LEU A 84 9.43 -2.48 3.57
CA LEU A 84 9.35 -2.09 2.16
C LEU A 84 8.70 -3.19 1.32
N LEU A 85 9.11 -4.45 1.54
CA LEU A 85 8.53 -5.61 0.85
C LEU A 85 7.10 -5.90 1.30
N ALA A 86 6.79 -5.77 2.59
CA ALA A 86 5.45 -5.97 3.12
C ALA A 86 4.45 -4.97 2.54
N LEU A 87 4.84 -3.70 2.40
CA LEU A 87 4.01 -2.63 1.86
C LEU A 87 4.00 -2.58 0.33
N TRP A 88 4.90 -3.34 -0.32
CA TRP A 88 5.09 -3.32 -1.78
C TRP A 88 3.81 -3.41 -2.61
N PRO A 89 2.84 -4.30 -2.32
CA PRO A 89 1.59 -4.36 -3.10
C PRO A 89 0.79 -3.05 -3.05
N GLY A 90 0.74 -2.41 -1.87
CA GLY A 90 0.07 -1.11 -1.69
C GLY A 90 0.81 0.01 -2.42
N LEU A 91 2.14 -0.02 -2.40
CA LEU A 91 2.98 0.93 -3.11
C LEU A 91 2.84 0.80 -4.63
N ASP A 92 2.79 -0.42 -5.16
CA ASP A 92 2.62 -0.66 -6.59
C ASP A 92 1.25 -0.18 -7.08
N ALA A 93 0.21 -0.31 -6.24
CA ALA A 93 -1.10 0.29 -6.50
C ALA A 93 -1.06 1.83 -6.51
N ILE A 94 -0.37 2.46 -5.55
CA ILE A 94 -0.15 3.92 -5.53
C ILE A 94 0.61 4.36 -6.78
N ARG A 95 1.71 3.69 -7.13
CA ARG A 95 2.49 3.99 -8.33
C ARG A 95 1.62 3.90 -9.57
N SER A 96 0.87 2.81 -9.73
CA SER A 96 -0.02 2.61 -10.88
C SER A 96 -1.05 3.75 -11.03
N ARG A 97 -1.57 4.25 -9.90
CA ARG A 97 -2.48 5.41 -9.88
C ARG A 97 -1.82 6.71 -10.34
N LEU A 98 -0.60 6.95 -9.85
CA LEU A 98 0.10 8.21 -10.03
C LEU A 98 0.87 8.27 -11.36
N LEU A 99 1.16 7.14 -11.99
CA LEU A 99 1.93 7.05 -13.23
C LEU A 99 1.38 7.96 -14.35
N ARG A 100 0.07 8.21 -14.37
CA ARG A 100 -0.57 9.11 -15.34
C ARG A 100 -0.18 10.58 -15.19
N TYR A 101 0.25 11.02 -14.00
CA TYR A 101 0.72 12.37 -13.74
C TYR A 101 2.23 12.51 -14.02
N TYR A 102 2.96 11.40 -13.98
CA TYR A 102 4.40 11.33 -14.26
C TYR A 102 4.72 10.86 -15.69
N ARG A 103 3.82 11.05 -16.66
CA ARG A 103 3.99 10.54 -18.05
C ARG A 103 5.31 10.93 -18.70
N ARG A 104 5.79 12.15 -18.43
CA ARG A 104 7.05 12.66 -18.98
C ARG A 104 8.27 12.05 -18.29
N ASN A 105 8.16 11.69 -17.01
CA ASN A 105 9.27 11.20 -16.18
C ASN A 105 8.81 10.11 -15.20
N PRO A 106 8.44 8.91 -15.67
CA PRO A 106 7.89 7.85 -14.82
C PRO A 106 8.90 7.32 -13.80
N ASP A 107 10.20 7.51 -14.04
CA ASP A 107 11.27 7.08 -13.15
C ASP A 107 11.45 7.97 -11.91
N LEU A 108 11.04 9.25 -11.97
CA LEU A 108 11.06 10.14 -10.81
C LEU A 108 10.11 9.65 -9.72
N LEU A 109 8.95 9.10 -10.13
CA LEU A 109 7.97 8.54 -9.22
C LEU A 109 8.54 7.39 -8.38
N ALA A 110 9.40 6.54 -8.95
CA ALA A 110 10.00 5.44 -8.19
C ALA A 110 10.88 5.97 -7.05
N GLY A 111 11.75 6.95 -7.34
CA GLY A 111 12.61 7.58 -6.34
C GLY A 111 11.82 8.34 -5.27
N GLU A 112 10.83 9.14 -5.67
CA GLU A 112 9.98 9.88 -4.73
C GLU A 112 9.17 8.96 -3.81
N LEU A 113 8.62 7.88 -4.37
CA LEU A 113 7.78 6.97 -3.62
C LEU A 113 8.61 6.19 -2.59
N THR A 114 9.78 5.69 -2.97
CA THR A 114 10.71 5.05 -2.03
C THR A 114 11.20 6.03 -0.96
N GLY A 115 11.60 7.25 -1.34
CA GLY A 115 12.06 8.27 -0.40
C GLY A 115 11.02 8.66 0.65
N ARG A 116 9.79 8.94 0.22
CA ARG A 116 8.69 9.29 1.13
C ARG A 116 8.26 8.13 2.01
N LEU A 117 8.31 6.91 1.49
CA LEU A 117 8.01 5.75 2.31
C LEU A 117 9.02 5.58 3.44
N THR A 118 10.32 5.69 3.13
CA THR A 118 11.37 5.64 4.15
C THR A 118 11.16 6.75 5.19
N GLU A 119 10.87 7.97 4.75
CA GLU A 119 10.56 9.08 5.65
C GLU A 119 9.33 8.80 6.53
N GLN A 120 8.24 8.25 5.97
CA GLN A 120 7.04 7.92 6.74
C GLN A 120 7.27 6.79 7.74
N VAL A 121 8.06 5.76 7.39
CA VAL A 121 8.42 4.68 8.32
C VAL A 121 9.25 5.22 9.48
N LEU A 122 10.19 6.13 9.21
CA LEU A 122 11.04 6.71 10.25
C LEU A 122 10.28 7.65 11.19
N ASN A 123 9.20 8.30 10.72
CA ASN A 123 8.52 9.35 11.48
C ASN A 123 7.11 8.99 11.98
N VAL A 124 6.58 7.80 11.67
CA VAL A 124 5.25 7.42 12.11
C VAL A 124 5.20 7.28 13.64
N ASP A 125 4.24 7.97 14.25
CA ASP A 125 3.97 7.90 15.69
C ASP A 125 3.15 6.64 16.03
N LEU A 126 3.84 5.61 16.51
CA LEU A 126 3.24 4.34 16.91
C LEU A 126 2.25 4.46 18.08
N GLY A 127 2.31 5.54 18.88
CA GLY A 127 1.36 5.79 19.97
C GLY A 127 0.00 6.31 19.49
N ARG A 128 -0.05 6.87 18.28
CA ARG A 128 -1.27 7.45 17.69
C ARG A 128 -1.87 6.60 16.57
N VAL A 129 -1.06 5.73 15.95
CA VAL A 129 -1.48 4.97 14.77
C VAL A 129 -1.85 3.54 15.13
N SER A 130 -3.13 3.21 14.96
CA SER A 130 -3.64 1.85 15.15
C SER A 130 -3.54 0.97 13.90
N ARG A 131 -3.40 1.55 12.70
CA ARG A 131 -3.29 0.82 11.42
C ARG A 131 -2.08 1.28 10.64
N ILE A 132 -0.96 0.56 10.78
CA ILE A 132 0.34 0.97 10.26
C ILE A 132 0.35 1.03 8.74
N ALA A 133 0.03 -0.07 8.05
CA ALA A 133 0.07 -0.12 6.59
C ALA A 133 -0.81 0.96 5.96
N ALA A 134 -2.07 1.05 6.39
CA ALA A 134 -3.03 2.01 5.85
C ALA A 134 -2.56 3.45 6.06
N THR A 135 -2.06 3.78 7.25
CA THR A 135 -1.62 5.14 7.57
C THR A 135 -0.38 5.53 6.78
N VAL A 136 0.64 4.66 6.73
CA VAL A 136 1.87 4.91 5.98
C VAL A 136 1.55 5.07 4.49
N LEU A 137 0.81 4.16 3.88
CA LEU A 137 0.44 4.22 2.47
C LEU A 137 -0.39 5.48 2.14
N ARG A 138 -1.34 5.84 3.02
CA ARG A 138 -2.16 7.05 2.85
C ARG A 138 -1.32 8.31 2.92
N ASN A 139 -0.41 8.40 3.88
CA ASN A 139 0.46 9.57 4.01
C ASN A 139 1.39 9.70 2.80
N VAL A 140 2.02 8.61 2.36
CA VAL A 140 2.86 8.59 1.15
C VAL A 140 2.07 9.09 -0.06
N GLU A 141 0.87 8.55 -0.30
CA GLU A 141 0.04 8.99 -1.44
C GLU A 141 -0.37 10.46 -1.33
N ARG A 142 -0.83 10.88 -0.14
CA ARG A 142 -1.26 12.26 0.12
C ARG A 142 -0.12 13.23 -0.15
N ASP A 143 1.07 12.91 0.34
CA ASP A 143 2.21 13.80 0.22
C ASP A 143 2.70 13.87 -1.24
N LEU A 144 2.68 12.75 -1.97
CA LEU A 144 2.96 12.72 -3.42
C LEU A 144 1.99 13.62 -4.19
N LYS A 145 0.67 13.49 -3.95
CA LYS A 145 -0.34 14.35 -4.57
C LYS A 145 -0.14 15.82 -4.23
N ARG A 146 0.19 16.15 -2.97
CA ARG A 146 0.45 17.53 -2.55
C ARG A 146 1.69 18.12 -3.24
N ALA A 147 2.71 17.32 -3.53
CA ALA A 147 3.85 17.81 -4.29
C ALA A 147 3.48 18.04 -5.76
N LEU A 148 2.76 17.12 -6.38
CA LEU A 148 2.24 17.29 -7.74
C LEU A 148 1.37 18.56 -7.87
N MET A 149 0.46 18.79 -6.92
CA MET A 149 -0.39 19.99 -6.92
C MET A 149 0.45 21.26 -6.77
N ARG A 150 1.40 21.29 -5.84
CA ARG A 150 2.31 22.44 -5.67
C ARG A 150 3.16 22.72 -6.91
N GLU A 151 3.61 21.68 -7.62
CA GLU A 151 4.39 21.84 -8.85
C GLU A 151 3.52 22.36 -10.00
N ARG A 152 2.28 21.89 -10.12
CA ARG A 152 1.30 22.45 -11.06
C ARG A 152 1.01 23.92 -10.76
N ASP A 153 0.66 24.23 -9.51
CA ASP A 153 0.29 25.59 -9.09
C ASP A 153 1.49 26.56 -9.26
N ARG A 154 2.73 26.07 -9.14
CA ARG A 154 3.96 26.84 -9.40
C ARG A 154 4.24 27.06 -10.89
N CYS A 155 3.74 26.19 -11.77
CA CYS A 155 3.78 26.37 -13.22
C CYS A 155 2.60 27.21 -13.74
N GLU A 156 1.57 27.46 -12.92
CA GLU A 156 0.32 28.19 -13.26
C GLU A 156 0.30 29.65 -12.74
N ASP A 157 1.43 30.33 -12.55
CA ASP A 157 1.45 31.81 -12.33
C ASP A 157 1.03 32.56 -13.62
N PRO A 158 0.34 33.72 -13.54
CA PRO A 158 -0.89 33.96 -14.27
C PRO A 158 -0.67 34.46 -15.70
N LEU A 159 -0.95 33.60 -16.67
CA LEU A 159 -1.29 34.02 -18.02
C LEU A 159 -2.80 33.83 -18.24
N GLU A 160 -3.38 34.81 -18.92
CA GLU A 160 -4.80 35.14 -19.07
C GLU A 160 -5.77 33.96 -19.28
N PRO A 161 -7.06 34.13 -18.89
CA PRO A 161 -7.99 33.02 -18.81
C PRO A 161 -8.57 32.71 -20.18
N GLU A 162 -8.11 31.64 -20.82
CA GLU A 162 -8.88 31.04 -21.92
C GLU A 162 -8.97 29.50 -21.86
N GLN A 163 -10.22 29.10 -21.59
CA GLN A 163 -10.95 27.95 -22.15
C GLN A 163 -10.75 26.56 -21.50
N HIS A 164 -11.80 26.17 -20.79
CA HIS A 164 -12.04 24.87 -20.17
C HIS A 164 -11.90 23.68 -21.13
N ALA A 165 -11.22 22.62 -20.68
CA ALA A 165 -11.56 21.25 -21.06
C ALA A 165 -11.22 20.23 -19.95
N GLU A 166 -12.29 19.81 -19.27
CA GLU A 166 -12.58 18.47 -18.74
C GLU A 166 -11.81 17.87 -17.54
N THR A 167 -12.50 17.98 -16.39
CA THR A 167 -12.43 17.14 -15.19
C THR A 167 -12.56 15.63 -15.47
N GLY A 168 -11.74 14.79 -14.81
CA GLY A 168 -12.28 13.57 -14.20
C GLY A 168 -11.45 12.26 -14.18
N ALA A 169 -11.36 11.71 -12.96
CA ALA A 169 -11.40 10.27 -12.60
C ALA A 169 -10.11 9.39 -12.62
N ASP A 170 -9.63 9.08 -11.40
CA ASP A 170 -9.42 7.71 -10.85
C ASP A 170 -8.41 6.69 -11.43
N ALA A 171 -7.55 6.08 -10.59
CA ALA A 171 -6.84 4.83 -10.95
C ALA A 171 -6.37 3.97 -9.75
N LEU A 172 -6.98 2.79 -9.56
CA LEU A 172 -6.30 1.54 -9.16
C LEU A 172 -5.76 0.88 -10.45
N PRO A 173 -5.19 -0.35 -10.48
CA PRO A 173 -4.83 -1.03 -11.74
C PRO A 173 -6.00 -0.92 -12.72
N SER A 174 -5.78 -0.20 -13.81
CA SER A 174 -6.85 0.44 -14.61
C SER A 174 -7.84 -0.55 -15.25
N GLY A 175 -7.47 -1.83 -15.36
CA GLY A 175 -8.37 -2.90 -15.80
C GLY A 175 -9.24 -3.47 -14.67
N LEU A 176 -8.69 -3.65 -13.46
CA LEU A 176 -9.38 -4.35 -12.37
C LEU A 176 -10.50 -3.51 -11.76
N ARG A 177 -10.25 -2.24 -11.46
CA ARG A 177 -11.29 -1.33 -10.94
C ARG A 177 -12.41 -1.10 -11.95
N ARG A 178 -12.06 -0.99 -13.24
CA ARG A 178 -13.04 -0.85 -14.33
C ARG A 178 -13.89 -2.11 -14.48
N ARG A 179 -13.26 -3.30 -14.49
CA ARG A 179 -13.96 -4.59 -14.52
C ARG A 179 -14.86 -4.77 -13.29
N LEU A 180 -14.36 -4.50 -12.10
CA LEU A 180 -15.16 -4.58 -10.88
C LEU A 180 -16.33 -3.58 -10.89
N ARG A 181 -16.15 -2.35 -11.40
CA ARG A 181 -17.29 -1.44 -11.59
C ARG A 181 -18.34 -1.96 -12.56
N ILE A 182 -17.93 -2.62 -13.64
CA ILE A 182 -18.87 -3.23 -14.59
C ILE A 182 -19.66 -4.37 -13.90
N LEU A 183 -18.98 -5.18 -13.07
CA LEU A 183 -19.58 -6.37 -12.45
C LEU A 183 -20.41 -6.07 -11.19
N ILE A 184 -19.93 -5.18 -10.31
CA ILE A 184 -20.53 -4.90 -8.99
C ILE A 184 -20.86 -3.44 -8.75
N GLY A 185 -20.66 -2.57 -9.75
CA GLY A 185 -21.09 -1.18 -9.71
C GLY A 185 -20.29 -0.32 -8.74
N PRO A 186 -20.92 0.68 -8.09
CA PRO A 186 -20.24 1.67 -7.24
C PRO A 186 -19.63 1.06 -5.96
N ASP A 187 -19.91 -0.21 -5.67
CA ASP A 187 -19.34 -0.94 -4.53
C ASP A 187 -17.91 -1.46 -4.79
N ALA A 188 -17.41 -1.34 -6.04
CA ALA A 188 -16.08 -1.81 -6.43
C ALA A 188 -14.96 -1.20 -5.57
N ASP A 189 -15.07 0.10 -5.25
CA ASP A 189 -14.04 0.82 -4.49
C ASP A 189 -14.00 0.35 -3.03
N LEU A 190 -15.15 -0.05 -2.50
CA LEU A 190 -15.28 -0.63 -1.16
C LEU A 190 -14.73 -2.06 -1.11
N VAL A 191 -15.00 -2.88 -2.12
CA VAL A 191 -14.45 -4.24 -2.20
C VAL A 191 -12.93 -4.19 -2.31
N ILE A 192 -12.40 -3.35 -3.17
CA ILE A 192 -10.96 -3.16 -3.33
C ILE A 192 -10.30 -2.69 -2.03
N ALA A 193 -10.89 -1.73 -1.32
CA ALA A 193 -10.44 -1.26 -0.01
C ALA A 193 -10.32 -2.41 1.02
N VAL A 194 -11.32 -3.29 1.07
CA VAL A 194 -11.35 -4.36 2.07
C VAL A 194 -10.50 -5.57 1.65
N THR A 195 -10.55 -5.99 0.38
CA THR A 195 -9.92 -7.24 -0.06
C THR A 195 -8.49 -7.08 -0.55
N LEU A 196 -8.18 -6.00 -1.26
CA LEU A 196 -6.85 -5.75 -1.81
C LEU A 196 -5.99 -4.91 -0.86
N PHE A 197 -6.61 -4.01 -0.10
CA PHE A 197 -5.92 -3.13 0.84
C PHE A 197 -6.10 -3.54 2.30
N GLY A 198 -6.85 -4.60 2.59
CA GLY A 198 -6.98 -5.19 3.93
C GLY A 198 -7.70 -4.29 4.93
N PHE A 199 -8.47 -3.29 4.48
CA PHE A 199 -9.21 -2.42 5.39
C PHE A 199 -10.32 -3.22 6.09
N SER A 200 -10.59 -2.92 7.35
CA SER A 200 -11.87 -3.34 7.93
C SER A 200 -13.02 -2.57 7.25
N GLN A 201 -14.24 -3.13 7.27
CA GLN A 201 -15.40 -2.48 6.67
C GLN A 201 -15.68 -1.09 7.28
N LYS A 202 -15.33 -0.88 8.56
CA LYS A 202 -15.44 0.41 9.25
C LYS A 202 -14.46 1.44 8.69
N GLU A 203 -13.24 1.02 8.41
CA GLU A 203 -12.19 1.91 7.88
C GLU A 203 -12.44 2.26 6.42
N ALA A 204 -12.90 1.29 5.63
CA ALA A 204 -13.33 1.52 4.26
C ALA A 204 -14.58 2.43 4.21
N ALA A 205 -15.47 2.36 5.20
CA ALA A 205 -16.60 3.28 5.34
C ALA A 205 -16.13 4.72 5.52
N ASN A 206 -15.25 4.95 6.50
CA ASN A 206 -14.69 6.28 6.78
C ASN A 206 -13.93 6.85 5.57
N ALA A 207 -13.22 6.00 4.83
CA ALA A 207 -12.45 6.40 3.65
C ALA A 207 -13.33 6.75 2.43
N LEU A 208 -14.58 6.24 2.40
CA LEU A 208 -15.54 6.43 1.32
C LEU A 208 -16.72 7.33 1.72
N GLU A 209 -16.63 7.98 2.88
CA GLU A 209 -17.67 8.85 3.43
C GLU A 209 -19.03 8.14 3.59
N LEU A 210 -18.98 6.88 3.98
CA LEU A 210 -20.14 6.04 4.27
C LEU A 210 -20.28 5.80 5.77
N SER A 211 -21.50 5.54 6.23
CA SER A 211 -21.68 4.96 7.56
C SER A 211 -21.13 3.53 7.58
N HIS A 212 -20.62 3.11 8.74
CA HIS A 212 -20.10 1.75 8.91
C HIS A 212 -21.14 0.68 8.55
N GLU A 213 -22.42 0.89 8.93
CA GLU A 213 -23.50 -0.04 8.59
C GLU A 213 -23.78 -0.10 7.08
N ALA A 214 -23.72 1.05 6.40
CA ALA A 214 -23.86 1.12 4.95
C ALA A 214 -22.72 0.39 4.24
N ALA A 215 -21.47 0.58 4.69
CA ALA A 215 -20.32 -0.13 4.14
C ALA A 215 -20.43 -1.65 4.35
N ARG A 216 -20.81 -2.11 5.54
CA ARG A 216 -21.04 -3.54 5.81
C ARG A 216 -22.06 -4.16 4.84
N LYS A 217 -23.24 -3.53 4.71
CA LYS A 217 -24.32 -4.00 3.83
C LYS A 217 -23.93 -3.95 2.35
N ARG A 218 -23.20 -2.92 1.91
CA ARG A 218 -22.74 -2.78 0.52
C ARG A 218 -21.63 -3.80 0.19
N TYR A 219 -20.69 -4.01 1.10
CA TYR A 219 -19.62 -5.01 0.95
C TYR A 219 -20.18 -6.43 0.84
N GLN A 220 -21.10 -6.83 1.73
CA GLN A 220 -21.74 -8.15 1.68
C GLN A 220 -22.48 -8.37 0.36
N ARG A 221 -23.22 -7.36 -0.12
CA ARG A 221 -23.97 -7.44 -1.37
C ARG A 221 -23.06 -7.52 -2.61
N ALA A 222 -21.93 -6.82 -2.58
CA ALA A 222 -20.96 -6.83 -3.67
C ALA A 222 -20.20 -8.16 -3.73
N MET A 223 -19.78 -8.71 -2.59
CA MET A 223 -19.15 -10.04 -2.53
C MET A 223 -20.12 -11.15 -2.95
N GLY A 224 -21.39 -11.09 -2.53
CA GLY A 224 -22.40 -12.05 -2.97
C GLY A 224 -22.61 -12.06 -4.49
N ARG A 225 -22.54 -10.88 -5.13
CA ARG A 225 -22.59 -10.78 -6.60
C ARG A 225 -21.35 -11.38 -7.26
N LEU A 226 -20.15 -11.15 -6.72
CA LEU A 226 -18.92 -11.74 -7.26
C LEU A 226 -18.91 -13.26 -7.17
N VAL A 227 -19.37 -13.84 -6.05
CA VAL A 227 -19.47 -15.30 -5.88
C VAL A 227 -20.45 -15.89 -6.89
N LYS A 228 -21.59 -15.25 -7.12
CA LYS A 228 -22.58 -15.70 -8.12
C LYS A 228 -22.01 -15.66 -9.55
N ILE A 229 -21.34 -14.56 -9.91
CA ILE A 229 -20.72 -14.40 -11.23
C ILE A 229 -19.59 -15.41 -11.44
N ALA A 230 -18.79 -15.70 -10.41
CA ALA A 230 -17.73 -16.70 -10.50
C ALA A 230 -18.30 -18.10 -10.77
N ALA A 231 -19.43 -18.46 -10.15
CA ALA A 231 -20.12 -19.72 -10.39
C ALA A 231 -20.74 -19.83 -11.79
N GLU A 232 -21.13 -18.71 -12.42
CA GLU A 232 -21.67 -18.67 -13.78
C GLU A 232 -20.58 -18.72 -14.87
N ILE A 233 -19.31 -18.46 -14.53
CA ILE A 233 -18.17 -18.53 -15.46
C ILE A 233 -17.54 -19.94 -15.49
N GLU A 234 -17.79 -20.76 -14.46
CA GLU A 234 -17.30 -22.15 -14.35
C GLU A 234 -18.24 -23.19 -14.98
N GLN A 235 -19.35 -22.77 -15.61
CA GLN A 235 -20.29 -23.61 -16.37
C GLN A 235 -20.14 -23.39 -17.88
#